data_AF-A0A2P5P6H3-F1
#
_entry.id   AF-A0A2P5P6H3-F1
#
_cell.length_a   1.000
_cell.length_b   1.000
_cell.length_c   1.000
_cell.angle_alpha   90.00
_cell.angle_beta   90.00
_cell.angle_gamma   90.00
#
_symmetry.space_group_name_H-M   'P 1'
#
loop_
_entity.id
_entity.type
_entity.pdbx_description
1 polymer ?
#
loop_
_entity_poly.entity_id
_entity_poly.type
_entity_poly.pdbx_seq_one_letter_code
_entity_poly.pdbx_strand_id
1 'polypeptide(L)'
;MVPTTSHLVTTTTSPAVSNVTLTMLIEGGGQTTPAAGKYTYPKGTVVNLSAIGDIHWTFNLWLGAVTDTRSASTTIVLNSDETVTAFFSATMD
;
A
#
# COMPACT_ATOMS: atom_id res chain seq x y z
N MET A 1 13.42 57.21 18.10
CA MET A 1 13.86 55.83 17.80
C MET A 1 12.62 54.95 17.64
N VAL A 2 12.47 54.22 16.53
CA VAL A 2 11.47 53.14 16.33
C VAL A 2 12.19 51.99 15.61
N PRO A 3 11.74 50.71 15.65
CA PRO A 3 10.73 50.06 16.51
C PRO A 3 11.23 48.70 17.08
N THR A 4 10.39 47.93 17.77
CA THR A 4 10.60 46.47 17.85
C THR A 4 9.28 45.75 17.61
N THR A 5 8.99 45.51 16.34
CA THR A 5 8.04 44.48 15.92
C THR A 5 8.70 43.14 16.21
N SER A 6 8.20 42.42 17.22
CA SER A 6 8.59 41.03 17.44
C SER A 6 7.91 40.17 16.37
N HIS A 7 8.61 39.93 15.26
CA HIS A 7 8.24 38.87 14.32
C HIS A 7 8.73 37.55 14.90
N LEU A 8 7.82 36.83 15.57
CA LEU A 8 8.02 35.41 15.75
C LEU A 8 7.92 34.77 14.36
N VAL A 9 9.07 34.55 13.73
CA VAL A 9 9.15 33.65 12.58
C VAL A 9 9.11 32.23 13.16
N THR A 10 7.91 31.67 13.28
CA THR A 10 7.76 30.23 13.49
C THR A 10 8.17 29.55 12.18
N THR A 11 9.45 29.19 12.06
CA THR A 11 9.86 28.23 11.04
C THR A 11 9.26 26.89 11.41
N THR A 12 8.03 26.63 10.95
CA THR A 12 7.51 25.27 10.89
C THR A 12 8.32 24.55 9.83
N THR A 13 9.38 23.86 10.25
CA THR A 13 10.05 22.89 9.42
C THR A 13 9.05 21.76 9.17
N SER A 14 8.31 21.87 8.06
CA SER A 14 7.45 20.79 7.58
C SER A 14 8.34 19.55 7.42
N PRO A 15 8.05 18.42 8.10
CA PRO A 15 8.83 17.22 7.87
C PRO A 15 8.72 16.88 6.38
N ALA A 16 9.86 16.80 5.68
CA ALA A 16 9.89 16.36 4.30
C ALA A 16 9.41 14.90 4.26
N VAL A 17 8.13 14.70 3.94
CA VAL A 17 7.54 13.37 3.82
C VAL A 17 8.13 12.70 2.59
N SER A 18 8.94 11.66 2.82
CA SER A 18 9.43 10.81 1.74
C SER A 18 8.29 9.94 1.23
N ASN A 19 8.23 9.72 -0.09
CA ASN A 19 7.23 8.85 -0.69
C ASN A 19 7.88 7.53 -1.14
N VAL A 20 7.08 6.47 -1.15
CA VAL A 20 7.43 5.12 -1.58
C VAL A 20 6.33 4.54 -2.46
N THR A 21 6.66 3.53 -3.24
CA THR A 21 5.78 2.93 -4.25
C THR A 21 5.32 1.54 -3.84
N LEU A 22 4.01 1.32 -3.83
CA LEU A 22 3.42 -0.02 -3.83
C LEU A 22 3.13 -0.46 -5.27
N THR A 23 3.68 -1.60 -5.67
CA THR A 23 3.33 -2.28 -6.92
C THR A 23 2.44 -3.48 -6.61
N MET A 24 1.18 -3.43 -7.05
CA MET A 24 0.21 -4.52 -6.94
C MET A 24 0.20 -5.36 -8.21
N LEU A 25 0.34 -6.67 -8.07
CA LEU A 25 0.32 -7.66 -9.15
C LEU A 25 -0.73 -8.74 -8.86
N ILE A 26 -1.14 -9.44 -9.92
CA ILE A 26 -2.10 -10.55 -9.85
C ILE A 26 -1.53 -11.74 -10.64
N GLU A 27 -1.58 -12.92 -10.05
CA GLU A 27 -1.34 -14.20 -10.72
C GLU A 27 -2.60 -15.07 -10.60
N GLY A 28 -3.19 -15.44 -11.74
CA GLY A 28 -4.48 -16.14 -11.80
C GLY A 28 -5.67 -15.22 -12.07
N GLY A 29 -6.89 -15.71 -11.83
CA GLY A 29 -8.14 -14.99 -12.05
C GLY A 29 -8.68 -14.35 -10.78
N GLY A 30 -8.70 -13.02 -10.73
CA GLY A 30 -9.24 -12.29 -9.60
C GLY A 30 -8.95 -10.80 -9.69
N GLN A 31 -9.40 -10.09 -8.66
CA GLN A 31 -9.24 -8.66 -8.50
C GLN A 31 -8.61 -8.35 -7.14
N THR A 32 -7.88 -7.24 -7.06
CA THR A 32 -7.33 -6.73 -5.80
C THR A 32 -7.82 -5.32 -5.51
N THR A 33 -7.81 -4.90 -4.25
CA THR A 33 -7.88 -3.50 -3.84
C THR A 33 -6.65 -3.18 -2.99
N PRO A 34 -5.80 -2.19 -3.36
CA PRO A 34 -5.80 -1.46 -4.62
C PRO A 34 -5.72 -2.40 -5.84
N ALA A 35 -6.23 -1.95 -6.98
CA ALA A 35 -6.17 -2.72 -8.23
C ALA A 35 -4.71 -2.98 -8.64
N ALA A 36 -4.48 -3.93 -9.55
CA ALA A 36 -3.14 -4.15 -10.08
C ALA A 36 -2.60 -2.85 -10.71
N GLY A 37 -1.37 -2.47 -10.36
CA GLY A 37 -0.80 -1.17 -10.73
C GLY A 37 0.23 -0.65 -9.75
N LYS A 38 0.64 0.61 -9.94
CA LYS A 38 1.61 1.31 -9.08
C LYS A 38 0.94 2.48 -8.37
N TYR A 39 1.21 2.61 -7.08
CA TYR A 39 0.64 3.63 -6.21
C TYR A 39 1.73 4.24 -5.35
N THR A 40 1.74 5.56 -5.23
CA THR A 40 2.70 6.29 -4.40
C THR A 40 2.04 6.68 -3.08
N TYR A 41 2.71 6.40 -1.97
CA TYR A 41 2.25 6.72 -0.62
C TYR A 41 3.36 7.41 0.19
N PRO A 42 3.01 8.25 1.18
CA PRO A 42 3.92 8.64 2.23
C PRO A 42 4.58 7.42 2.89
N LYS A 43 5.88 7.46 3.12
CA LYS A 43 6.60 6.45 3.89
C LYS A 43 5.98 6.28 5.28
N GLY A 44 5.79 5.03 5.70
CA GLY A 44 5.12 4.64 6.94
C GLY A 44 3.60 4.50 6.82
N THR A 45 3.02 4.74 5.64
CA THR A 45 1.58 4.54 5.40
C THR A 45 1.21 3.07 5.57
N VAL A 46 0.10 2.82 6.27
CA VAL A 46 -0.55 1.51 6.32
C VAL A 46 -1.58 1.45 5.21
N VAL A 47 -1.45 0.46 4.32
CA VAL A 47 -2.39 0.23 3.21
C VAL A 47 -3.16 -1.06 3.48
N ASN A 48 -4.48 -0.98 3.42
CA ASN A 48 -5.36 -2.15 3.47
C ASN A 48 -5.42 -2.80 2.09
N LEU A 49 -5.23 -4.11 2.05
CA LEU A 49 -5.27 -4.91 0.84
C LEU A 49 -6.43 -5.90 0.92
N SER A 50 -7.15 -6.08 -0.20
CA SER A 50 -8.12 -7.16 -0.34
C SER A 50 -7.99 -7.86 -1.69
N ALA A 51 -8.34 -9.14 -1.73
CA ALA A 51 -8.37 -9.96 -2.93
C ALA A 51 -9.71 -10.70 -3.05
N ILE A 52 -10.28 -10.72 -4.25
CA ILE A 52 -11.51 -11.44 -4.58
C ILE A 52 -11.23 -12.28 -5.82
N GLY A 53 -11.44 -13.59 -5.74
CA GLY A 53 -11.30 -14.49 -6.89
C GLY A 53 -12.44 -14.27 -7.87
N ASP A 54 -12.12 -14.33 -9.16
CA ASP A 54 -13.14 -14.35 -10.20
C ASP A 54 -13.85 -15.72 -10.23
N ILE A 55 -14.85 -15.88 -11.11
CA ILE A 55 -15.56 -17.15 -11.28
C ILE A 55 -14.56 -18.29 -11.57
N HIS A 56 -14.68 -19.40 -10.85
CA HIS A 56 -13.77 -20.55 -10.86
C HIS A 56 -12.34 -20.27 -10.36
N TRP A 57 -12.15 -19.23 -9.54
CA TRP A 57 -10.88 -18.94 -8.88
C TRP A 57 -11.08 -18.65 -7.40
N THR A 58 -10.09 -19.02 -6.60
CA THR A 58 -10.05 -18.71 -5.16
C THR A 58 -8.71 -18.09 -4.80
N PHE A 59 -8.74 -17.08 -3.93
CA PHE A 59 -7.53 -16.49 -3.37
C PHE A 59 -6.75 -17.56 -2.59
N ASN A 60 -5.46 -17.67 -2.84
CA ASN A 60 -4.60 -18.68 -2.20
C ASN A 60 -3.62 -18.01 -1.22
N LEU A 61 -2.88 -16.99 -1.67
CA LEU A 61 -1.94 -16.25 -0.84
C LEU A 61 -1.53 -14.91 -1.44
N TRP A 62 -0.97 -14.05 -0.60
CA TRP A 62 -0.17 -12.90 -0.99
C TRP A 62 1.32 -13.24 -0.97
N LEU A 63 2.06 -12.82 -2.00
CA LEU A 63 3.52 -12.73 -1.97
C LEU A 63 3.92 -11.28 -1.69
N GLY A 64 4.86 -11.07 -0.77
CA GLY A 64 5.35 -9.75 -0.38
C GLY A 64 5.26 -9.50 1.12
N ALA A 65 5.56 -8.27 1.55
CA ALA A 65 5.67 -7.87 2.95
C ALA A 65 4.32 -7.54 3.62
N VAL A 66 3.30 -8.37 3.40
CA VAL A 66 1.98 -8.20 4.05
C VAL A 66 1.96 -8.82 5.45
N THR A 67 1.11 -8.31 6.34
CA THR A 67 0.98 -8.76 7.73
C THR A 67 0.50 -10.21 7.83
N ASP A 68 -0.45 -10.60 6.99
CA ASP A 68 -0.96 -11.97 6.87
C ASP A 68 -1.05 -12.34 5.39
N THR A 69 -0.24 -13.32 4.99
CA THR A 69 -0.16 -13.78 3.59
C THR A 69 -1.31 -14.72 3.21
N ARG A 70 -2.07 -15.26 4.17
CA ARG A 70 -3.13 -16.26 3.94
C ARG A 70 -4.54 -15.71 4.12
N SER A 71 -4.67 -14.51 4.67
CA SER A 71 -5.94 -13.79 4.68
C SER A 71 -6.15 -13.01 3.38
N ALA A 72 -7.31 -13.19 2.75
CA ALA A 72 -7.73 -12.41 1.57
C ALA A 72 -7.83 -10.91 1.86
N SER A 73 -8.00 -10.52 3.13
CA SER A 73 -7.96 -9.13 3.60
C SER A 73 -6.79 -8.97 4.58
N THR A 74 -5.84 -8.12 4.24
CA THR A 74 -4.59 -7.96 4.98
C THR A 74 -4.11 -6.50 4.93
N THR A 75 -2.93 -6.23 5.50
CA THR A 75 -2.32 -4.90 5.49
C THR A 75 -0.84 -4.97 5.14
N ILE A 76 -0.29 -3.85 4.69
CA ILE A 76 1.15 -3.63 4.52
C ILE A 76 1.52 -2.26 5.09
N VAL A 77 2.69 -2.16 5.73
CA VAL A 77 3.29 -0.88 6.14
C VAL A 77 4.40 -0.53 5.15
N LEU A 78 4.21 0.55 4.38
CA LEU A 78 5.13 0.94 3.31
C LEU A 78 6.30 1.76 3.85
N ASN A 79 7.38 1.09 4.25
CA ASN A 79 8.63 1.74 4.70
C ASN A 79 9.66 1.94 3.58
N SER A 80 9.47 1.23 2.48
CA SER A 80 10.28 1.17 1.25
C SER A 80 9.34 0.97 0.05
N ASP A 81 9.89 1.02 -1.16
CA ASP A 81 9.17 0.53 -2.34
C ASP A 81 8.93 -0.98 -2.17
N GLU A 82 7.69 -1.41 -2.37
CA GLU A 82 7.26 -2.79 -2.15
C GLU A 82 6.48 -3.32 -3.36
N THR A 83 6.60 -4.62 -3.61
CA THR A 83 5.77 -5.33 -4.59
C THR A 83 4.97 -6.41 -3.88
N VAL A 84 3.65 -6.40 -4.08
CA VAL A 84 2.74 -7.39 -3.52
C VAL A 84 1.96 -8.07 -4.65
N THR A 85 1.91 -9.40 -4.64
CA THR A 85 1.21 -10.20 -5.65
C THR A 85 0.10 -11.00 -5.00
N ALA A 86 -1.14 -10.88 -5.49
CA ALA A 86 -2.22 -11.82 -5.14
C ALA A 86 -2.11 -13.06 -6.04
N PHE A 87 -1.95 -14.23 -5.43
CA PHE A 87 -1.99 -15.50 -6.14
C PHE A 87 -3.36 -16.15 -5.97
N PHE A 88 -3.99 -16.50 -7.08
CA PHE A 88 -5.26 -17.21 -7.15
C PHE A 88 -5.04 -18.60 -7.74
N SER A 89 -5.83 -19.56 -7.28
CA SER A 89 -5.83 -20.92 -7.83
C SER A 89 -7.17 -21.22 -8.46
N ALA A 90 -7.14 -21.83 -9.65
CA ALA A 90 -8.35 -22.24 -10.34
C ALA A 90 -9.05 -23.33 -9.51
N THR A 91 -10.32 -23.12 -9.19
CA THR A 91 -11.22 -24.14 -8.67
C THR A 91 -11.87 -24.78 -9.89
N MET A 92 -11.27 -25.85 -10.40
CA MET A 92 -11.94 -26.68 -11.42
C MET A 92 -13.17 -27.33 -10.76
N ASP A 93 -14.34 -27.17 -11.36
CA ASP A 93 -15.54 -27.95 -11.04
C ASP A 93 -15.49 -29.34 -11.70
#